data_AF-A0A2T6BQB0-F1
#
_entry.id   AF-A0A2T6BQB0-F1
#
_cell.length_a   1.000
_cell.length_b   1.000
_cell.length_c   1.000
_cell.angle_alpha   90.00
_cell.angle_beta   90.00
_cell.angle_gamma   90.00
#
_symmetry.space_group_name_H-M   'P 1'
#
loop_
_entity.id
_entity.type
_entity.pdbx_description
1 polymer ?
#
loop_
_entity_poly.entity_id
_entity_poly.type
_entity_poly.pdbx_seq_one_letter_code
_entity_poly.pdbx_strand_id
1 'polypeptide(L)'
;MRVFPHCNIINFQGSVREMKAPWLKRLLKEALSDDGPLLAGLLDMEQEAVYVYGQAERITVSEEEDRVEVVTRSDEGEIHRISRPFSHLDRSHEVRFDIDEPSRGVIRYPVYYVTFNAEGNGSKQEATLFLAPIEPVSRPLDCVVEFWNQIRDLGRDTDFQGNGCCVTPGFKEALQSE
;
A
#
# COMPACT_ATOMS: atom_id res chain seq x y z
N MET A 1 -18.23 5.74 -14.17
CA MET A 1 -17.42 4.74 -13.44
C MET A 1 -18.05 4.58 -12.07
N ARG A 2 -18.58 3.40 -11.74
CA ARG A 2 -19.03 3.07 -10.37
C ARG A 2 -17.95 2.19 -9.79
N VAL A 3 -17.13 2.76 -8.91
CA VAL A 3 -16.09 2.04 -8.19
C VAL A 3 -16.74 1.44 -6.95
N PHE A 4 -16.64 0.13 -6.79
CA PHE A 4 -17.11 -0.58 -5.60
C PHE A 4 -15.91 -0.93 -4.73
N PRO A 5 -15.70 -0.24 -3.58
CA PRO A 5 -14.56 -0.51 -2.71
C PRO A 5 -14.60 -1.83 -2.00
N HIS A 6 -13.47 -2.53 -2.02
CA HIS A 6 -13.24 -3.75 -1.24
C HIS A 6 -12.09 -3.55 -0.24
N CYS A 7 -12.45 -3.31 1.03
CA CYS A 7 -11.56 -3.30 2.22
C CYS A 7 -12.10 -4.26 3.31
N ASN A 8 -11.26 -4.99 4.09
CA ASN A 8 -11.76 -5.86 5.20
C ASN A 8 -12.01 -4.94 6.34
N ILE A 9 -13.28 -4.84 6.65
CA ILE A 9 -13.78 -5.20 7.97
C ILE A 9 -14.72 -6.40 7.71
N ILE A 10 -14.66 -7.47 8.52
CA ILE A 10 -15.50 -8.67 8.28
C ILE A 10 -16.97 -8.32 8.50
N ASN A 11 -17.62 -7.93 7.40
CA ASN A 11 -19.00 -8.22 7.06
C ASN A 11 -19.13 -8.14 5.52
N PHE A 12 -18.79 -9.27 4.88
CA PHE A 12 -19.06 -9.63 3.48
C PHE A 12 -18.51 -8.82 2.29
N GLN A 13 -17.65 -7.78 2.38
CA GLN A 13 -17.19 -7.07 1.15
C GLN A 13 -15.74 -6.49 1.06
N GLY A 14 -14.68 -7.03 1.68
CA GLY A 14 -13.29 -6.71 1.23
C GLY A 14 -12.15 -7.16 2.16
N SER A 15 -10.84 -6.91 1.88
CA SER A 15 -9.69 -7.19 2.82
C SER A 15 -8.62 -6.09 3.06
N VAL A 16 -8.37 -5.60 4.30
CA VAL A 16 -7.22 -4.75 4.72
C VAL A 16 -6.35 -5.57 5.67
N ARG A 17 -5.03 -5.60 5.42
CA ARG A 17 -4.04 -6.25 6.28
C ARG A 17 -2.89 -5.27 6.52
N GLU A 18 -2.62 -4.94 7.77
CA GLU A 18 -1.37 -4.29 8.17
C GLU A 18 -0.20 -5.27 7.97
N MET A 19 0.85 -4.85 7.27
CA MET A 19 1.96 -5.72 6.87
C MET A 19 3.27 -5.32 7.56
N LYS A 20 3.89 -6.28 8.25
CA LYS A 20 5.26 -6.12 8.80
C LYS A 20 6.31 -6.18 7.68
N ALA A 21 7.50 -5.62 7.91
CA ALA A 21 8.60 -5.52 6.93
C ALA A 21 8.86 -6.78 6.07
N PRO A 22 8.97 -8.00 6.65
CA PRO A 22 9.27 -9.20 5.87
C PRO A 22 8.11 -9.58 4.93
N TRP A 23 6.88 -9.26 5.34
CA TRP A 23 5.68 -9.51 4.54
C TRP A 23 5.56 -8.51 3.41
N LEU A 24 5.88 -7.24 3.66
CA LEU A 24 5.95 -6.22 2.62
C LEU A 24 6.99 -6.59 1.56
N LYS A 25 8.20 -6.97 1.98
CA LYS A 25 9.26 -7.42 1.06
C LYS A 25 8.80 -8.60 0.20
N ARG A 26 8.13 -9.58 0.82
CA ARG A 26 7.64 -10.76 0.11
C ARG A 26 6.53 -10.36 -0.89
N LEU A 27 5.55 -9.58 -0.44
CA LEU A 27 4.44 -9.15 -1.27
C LEU A 27 4.91 -8.37 -2.50
N LEU A 28 5.77 -7.36 -2.32
CA LEU A 28 6.22 -6.54 -3.45
C LEU A 28 7.07 -7.35 -4.44
N LYS A 29 7.79 -8.37 -3.97
CA LYS A 29 8.51 -9.30 -4.84
C LYS A 29 7.58 -10.23 -5.60
N GLU A 30 6.58 -10.79 -4.92
CA GLU A 30 5.54 -11.63 -5.53
C GLU A 30 4.75 -10.82 -6.58
N ALA A 31 4.39 -9.57 -6.28
CA ALA A 31 3.74 -8.68 -7.24
C ALA A 31 4.58 -8.48 -8.51
N LEU A 32 5.89 -8.28 -8.37
CA LEU A 32 6.80 -8.09 -9.50
C LEU A 32 6.98 -9.37 -10.35
N SER A 33 6.82 -10.56 -9.76
CA SER A 33 6.96 -11.84 -10.48
C SER A 33 5.65 -12.37 -11.05
N ASP A 34 4.53 -12.18 -10.34
CA ASP A 34 3.29 -12.93 -10.58
C ASP A 34 2.23 -12.08 -11.28
N ASP A 35 2.19 -10.76 -11.04
CA ASP A 35 1.16 -9.85 -11.58
C ASP A 35 1.57 -9.24 -12.94
N GLY A 36 2.73 -9.61 -13.48
CA GLY A 36 3.25 -9.10 -14.75
C GLY A 36 3.88 -7.69 -14.64
N PRO A 37 4.01 -6.96 -15.75
CA PRO A 37 4.57 -5.61 -15.75
C PRO A 37 3.82 -4.65 -14.82
N LEU A 38 4.52 -4.13 -13.81
CA LEU A 38 3.97 -3.16 -12.86
C LEU A 38 4.38 -1.74 -13.24
N LEU A 39 3.42 -0.81 -13.26
CA LEU A 39 3.65 0.62 -13.25
C LEU A 39 4.01 1.08 -11.84
N ALA A 40 4.97 1.99 -11.72
CA ALA A 40 5.41 2.55 -10.44
C ALA A 40 5.41 4.08 -10.46
N GLY A 41 5.00 4.67 -9.35
CA GLY A 41 4.88 6.12 -9.22
C GLY A 41 4.75 6.61 -7.79
N LEU A 42 4.68 7.93 -7.63
CA LEU A 42 4.41 8.59 -6.36
C LEU A 42 3.09 9.37 -6.45
N LEU A 43 2.29 9.28 -5.39
CA LEU A 43 1.18 10.19 -5.11
C LEU A 43 1.66 11.26 -4.13
N ASP A 44 1.53 12.51 -4.54
CA ASP A 44 1.71 13.69 -3.69
C ASP A 44 0.33 14.31 -3.45
N MET A 45 -0.17 14.14 -2.23
CA MET A 45 -1.52 14.58 -1.86
C MET A 45 -1.59 16.08 -1.56
N GLU A 46 -0.46 16.73 -1.26
CA GLU A 46 -0.42 18.18 -1.04
C GLU A 46 -0.49 18.92 -2.38
N GLN A 47 0.14 18.37 -3.41
CA GLN A 47 0.18 18.94 -4.75
C GLN A 47 -0.93 18.42 -5.67
N GLU A 48 -1.80 17.53 -5.17
CA GLU A 48 -2.80 16.81 -5.97
C GLU A 48 -2.20 16.20 -7.25
N ALA A 49 -0.99 15.67 -7.12
CA ALA A 49 -0.15 15.27 -8.24
C ALA A 49 0.17 13.77 -8.22
N VAL A 50 0.16 13.18 -9.42
CA VAL A 50 0.59 11.81 -9.68
C VAL A 50 1.86 11.84 -10.53
N TYR A 51 2.95 11.34 -9.98
CA TYR A 51 4.22 11.19 -10.70
C TYR A 51 4.40 9.74 -11.13
N VAL A 52 4.50 9.50 -12.43
CA VAL A 52 4.67 8.17 -13.00
C VAL A 52 6.09 8.04 -13.51
N TYR A 53 6.84 7.05 -13.02
CA TYR A 53 8.25 6.84 -13.39
C TYR A 53 8.45 5.66 -14.34
N GLY A 54 7.37 5.01 -14.77
CA GLY A 54 7.39 3.90 -15.73
C GLY A 54 7.30 2.52 -15.07
N GLN A 55 7.77 1.51 -15.79
CA GLN A 55 7.65 0.12 -15.37
C GLN A 55 8.68 -0.22 -14.28
N ALA A 56 8.25 -0.86 -13.19
CA ALA A 56 9.12 -1.38 -12.16
C ALA A 56 9.97 -2.54 -12.70
N GLU A 57 11.29 -2.44 -12.52
CA GLU A 57 12.25 -3.50 -12.89
C GLU A 57 12.79 -4.21 -11.66
N ARG A 58 12.90 -3.49 -10.53
CA ARG A 58 13.48 -4.03 -9.30
C ARG A 58 12.88 -3.35 -8.09
N ILE A 59 12.56 -4.16 -7.08
CA ILE A 59 12.10 -3.69 -5.77
C ILE A 59 13.02 -4.24 -4.69
N THR A 60 13.51 -3.35 -3.83
CA THR A 60 14.35 -3.68 -2.68
C THR A 60 13.69 -3.18 -1.41
N VAL A 61 13.51 -4.08 -0.43
CA VAL A 61 13.09 -3.73 0.93
C VAL A 61 14.12 -4.34 1.88
N SER A 62 14.78 -3.50 2.66
CA SER A 62 15.81 -3.88 3.63
C SER A 62 15.67 -3.05 4.90
N GLU A 63 15.31 -3.70 6.00
CA GLU A 63 15.30 -3.07 7.33
C GLU A 63 16.73 -2.84 7.84
N GLU A 64 17.64 -3.79 7.59
CA GLU A 64 19.05 -3.68 7.99
C GLU A 64 19.80 -2.51 7.33
N GLU A 65 19.48 -2.22 6.06
CA GLU A 65 20.08 -1.11 5.32
C GLU A 65 19.19 0.15 5.32
N ASP A 66 18.13 0.14 6.14
CA ASP A 66 17.13 1.20 6.24
C ASP A 66 16.64 1.72 4.87
N ARG A 67 16.21 0.81 3.98
CA ARG A 67 15.92 1.17 2.59
C ARG A 67 14.72 0.45 2.00
N VAL A 68 13.82 1.25 1.41
CA VAL A 68 12.83 0.82 0.42
C VAL A 68 13.15 1.51 -0.91
N GLU A 69 13.48 0.73 -1.94
CA GLU A 69 13.85 1.23 -3.26
C GLU A 69 13.03 0.55 -4.36
N VAL A 70 12.52 1.35 -5.30
CA VAL A 70 12.00 0.87 -6.59
C VAL A 70 12.84 1.47 -7.72
N VAL A 71 13.33 0.61 -8.60
CA VAL A 71 13.97 0.99 -9.85
C VAL A 71 12.96 0.84 -10.97
N THR A 72 12.78 1.89 -11.76
CA THR A 72 11.81 1.91 -12.85
C THR A 72 12.49 2.28 -14.16
N ARG A 73 11.82 1.94 -15.28
CA ARG A 73 12.19 2.37 -16.63
C ARG A 73 11.01 3.03 -17.32
N SER A 74 11.21 4.23 -17.84
CA SER A 74 10.20 4.94 -18.64
C SER A 74 10.10 4.38 -20.07
N ASP A 75 9.06 4.78 -20.81
CA ASP A 75 8.89 4.39 -22.21
C ASP A 75 10.02 4.92 -23.12
N GLU A 76 10.65 6.01 -22.71
CA GLU A 76 11.82 6.60 -23.38
C GLU A 76 13.14 5.90 -23.00
N GLY A 77 13.09 4.91 -22.10
CA GLY A 77 14.23 4.14 -21.63
C GLY A 77 15.01 4.79 -20.47
N GLU A 78 14.50 5.89 -19.91
CA GLU A 78 15.12 6.53 -18.75
C GLU A 78 14.95 5.68 -17.49
N ILE A 79 16.01 5.59 -16.68
CA ILE A 79 15.98 4.83 -15.43
C ILE A 79 15.79 5.78 -14.26
N HIS A 80 14.75 5.56 -13.47
CA HIS A 80 14.51 6.30 -12.23
C HIS A 80 14.71 5.40 -11.01
N ARG A 81 15.11 6.01 -9.90
CA ARG A 81 15.26 5.35 -8.60
C ARG A 81 14.45 6.10 -7.56
N ILE A 82 13.44 5.45 -7.03
CA ILE A 82 12.60 5.97 -5.96
C ILE A 82 13.07 5.28 -4.68
N SER A 83 13.76 6.01 -3.80
CA SER A 83 14.30 5.48 -2.55
C SER A 83 13.77 6.26 -1.36
N ARG A 84 13.39 5.54 -0.30
CA ARG A 84 12.96 6.09 1.00
C ARG A 84 13.51 5.23 2.14
N PRO A 85 13.80 5.82 3.31
CA PRO A 85 14.17 5.05 4.48
C PRO A 85 13.06 4.09 4.91
N PHE A 86 13.44 2.89 5.33
CA PHE A 86 12.50 1.92 5.87
C PHE A 86 11.91 2.42 7.20
N SER A 87 12.69 3.11 8.00
CA SER A 87 12.33 3.76 9.27
C SER A 87 11.24 4.82 9.12
N HIS A 88 11.04 5.35 7.91
CA HIS A 88 9.95 6.28 7.60
C HIS A 88 8.72 5.60 7.03
N LEU A 89 8.74 4.28 6.84
CA LEU A 89 7.56 3.54 6.45
C LEU A 89 6.47 3.74 7.51
N ASP A 90 5.40 4.40 7.11
CA ASP A 90 4.25 4.64 7.96
C ASP A 90 3.27 3.48 7.84
N ARG A 91 2.93 3.13 6.60
CA ARG A 91 1.95 2.08 6.31
C ARG A 91 2.13 1.53 4.90
N SER A 92 1.53 0.37 4.70
CA SER A 92 1.37 -0.22 3.38
C SER A 92 -0.02 -0.78 3.21
N HIS A 93 -0.57 -0.64 2.00
CA HIS A 93 -1.88 -1.17 1.64
C HIS A 93 -1.73 -2.06 0.42
N GLU A 94 -2.30 -3.25 0.51
CA GLU A 94 -2.68 -4.01 -0.67
C GLU A 94 -4.19 -3.82 -0.84
N VAL A 95 -4.60 -3.32 -1.99
CA VAL A 95 -6.02 -3.11 -2.28
C VAL A 95 -6.37 -3.80 -3.59
N ARG A 96 -7.52 -4.48 -3.61
CA ARG A 96 -8.00 -5.18 -4.79
C ARG A 96 -9.44 -4.77 -5.02
N PHE A 97 -9.76 -4.29 -6.21
CA PHE A 97 -11.14 -3.97 -6.58
C PHE A 97 -11.54 -4.78 -7.79
N ASP A 98 -12.84 -5.08 -7.88
CA ASP A 98 -13.43 -5.67 -9.07
C ASP A 98 -13.79 -4.53 -10.05
N ILE A 99 -13.14 -4.55 -11.22
CA ILE A 99 -13.31 -3.56 -12.28
C ILE A 99 -14.07 -4.22 -13.43
N ASP A 100 -15.18 -3.62 -13.84
CA ASP A 100 -15.89 -4.01 -15.05
C ASP A 100 -15.18 -3.40 -16.28
N GLU A 101 -14.39 -4.22 -16.97
CA GLU A 101 -13.64 -3.83 -18.18
C GLU A 101 -14.43 -4.28 -19.42
N PRO A 102 -14.88 -3.35 -20.30
CA PRO A 102 -15.75 -3.66 -21.43
C PRO A 102 -15.28 -4.80 -22.35
N SER A 103 -13.96 -4.99 -22.46
CA SER A 103 -13.34 -5.98 -23.33
C SER A 103 -13.08 -7.33 -22.67
N ARG A 104 -13.09 -7.41 -21.34
CA ARG A 104 -12.58 -8.56 -20.58
C ARG A 104 -13.50 -9.00 -19.43
N GLY A 105 -14.59 -8.28 -19.18
CA GLY A 105 -15.52 -8.53 -18.08
C GLY A 105 -14.96 -8.05 -16.74
N VAL A 106 -15.42 -8.68 -15.65
CA VAL A 106 -15.01 -8.30 -14.31
C VAL A 106 -13.61 -8.82 -14.00
N ILE A 107 -12.71 -7.91 -13.67
CA ILE A 107 -11.31 -8.17 -13.35
C ILE A 107 -11.05 -7.76 -11.91
N ARG A 108 -10.44 -8.65 -11.13
CA ARG A 108 -9.90 -8.30 -9.83
C ARG A 108 -8.53 -7.66 -9.97
N TYR A 109 -8.44 -6.35 -9.79
CA TYR A 109 -7.25 -5.56 -10.05
C TYR A 109 -6.54 -5.14 -8.75
N PRO A 110 -5.29 -5.58 -8.51
CA PRO A 110 -4.53 -5.19 -7.33
C PRO A 110 -3.80 -3.85 -7.54
N VAL A 111 -3.74 -3.05 -6.48
CA VAL A 111 -2.84 -1.90 -6.37
C VAL A 111 -2.18 -1.94 -5.00
N TYR A 112 -0.87 -1.72 -4.97
CA TYR A 112 -0.06 -1.69 -3.77
C TYR A 112 0.36 -0.26 -3.47
N TYR A 113 0.13 0.19 -2.24
CA TYR A 113 0.55 1.51 -1.74
C TYR A 113 1.54 1.34 -0.60
N VAL A 114 2.56 2.19 -0.57
CA VAL A 114 3.55 2.27 0.50
C VAL A 114 3.75 3.74 0.83
N THR A 115 3.27 4.15 2.01
CA THR A 115 3.32 5.55 2.45
C THR A 115 4.46 5.75 3.44
N PHE A 116 5.17 6.85 3.25
CA PHE A 116 6.30 7.25 4.09
C PHE A 116 6.01 8.60 4.72
N ASN A 117 6.40 8.74 5.99
CA ASN A 117 6.46 10.01 6.69
C ASN A 117 7.66 10.84 6.18
N ALA A 118 7.52 12.17 6.09
CA ALA A 118 8.65 13.04 5.75
C ALA A 118 9.71 13.10 6.87
N GLU A 119 10.95 13.31 6.45
CA GLU A 119 12.08 13.60 7.33
C GLU A 119 11.97 15.00 7.95
N GLY A 120 11.84 15.06 9.27
CA GLY A 120 12.19 16.24 10.06
C GLY A 120 11.10 17.32 10.20
N ASN A 121 10.84 17.68 11.46
CA ASN A 121 10.22 18.94 11.91
C ASN A 121 8.78 19.23 11.47
N GLY A 122 7.83 18.39 11.90
CA GLY A 122 6.44 18.82 12.11
C GLY A 122 5.62 19.17 10.87
N SER A 123 6.17 19.01 9.65
CA SER A 123 5.37 18.97 8.43
C SER A 123 4.76 17.57 8.27
N LYS A 124 3.44 17.51 8.05
CA LYS A 124 2.70 16.27 7.73
C LYS A 124 2.89 15.86 6.27
N GLN A 125 4.10 16.01 5.75
CA GLN A 125 4.33 15.74 4.34
C GLN A 125 4.47 14.23 4.16
N GLU A 126 3.46 13.60 3.55
CA GLU A 126 3.45 12.17 3.26
C GLU A 126 3.73 11.96 1.78
N ALA A 127 4.57 10.97 1.46
CA ALA A 127 4.76 10.52 0.08
C ALA A 127 4.28 9.07 -0.03
N THR A 128 3.43 8.78 -1.01
CA THR A 128 2.91 7.42 -1.21
C THR A 128 3.41 6.84 -2.52
N LEU A 129 4.26 5.82 -2.45
CA LEU A 129 4.63 4.98 -3.57
C LEU A 129 3.44 4.10 -3.94
N PHE A 130 3.14 4.00 -5.23
CA PHE A 130 2.19 3.01 -5.75
C PHE A 130 2.86 2.04 -6.72
N LEU A 131 2.34 0.82 -6.76
CA LEU A 131 2.65 -0.21 -7.75
C LEU A 131 1.33 -0.80 -8.25
N ALA A 132 1.13 -0.82 -9.57
CA ALA A 132 -0.11 -1.28 -10.18
C ALA A 132 0.16 -2.01 -11.51
N PRO A 133 -0.48 -3.15 -11.80
CA PRO A 133 -0.29 -3.84 -13.07
C PRO A 133 -0.66 -2.98 -14.28
N ILE A 134 0.17 -2.93 -15.31
CA ILE A 134 -0.09 -2.14 -16.54
C ILE A 134 -1.29 -2.71 -17.30
N GLU A 135 -1.36 -4.04 -17.36
CA GLU A 135 -2.50 -4.82 -17.80
C GLU A 135 -3.12 -5.49 -16.57
N PRO A 136 -4.41 -5.85 -16.55
CA PRO A 136 -5.32 -6.02 -17.70
C PRO A 136 -6.35 -4.90 -17.91
N VAL A 137 -6.25 -3.79 -17.17
CA VAL A 137 -7.21 -2.67 -17.26
C VAL A 137 -6.76 -1.63 -18.28
N SER A 138 -7.72 -0.98 -18.93
CA SER A 138 -7.45 0.05 -19.93
C SER A 138 -6.90 1.35 -19.36
N ARG A 139 -7.21 1.66 -18.09
CA ARG A 139 -6.86 2.90 -17.40
C ARG A 139 -6.31 2.63 -15.99
N PRO A 140 -5.08 2.09 -15.87
CA PRO A 140 -4.51 1.72 -14.58
C PRO A 140 -4.35 2.92 -13.62
N LEU A 141 -3.98 4.10 -14.14
CA LEU A 141 -3.78 5.30 -13.31
C LEU A 141 -5.09 5.84 -12.71
N ASP A 142 -6.21 5.78 -13.43
CA ASP A 142 -7.52 6.10 -12.88
C ASP A 142 -7.82 5.21 -11.67
N CYS A 143 -7.53 3.91 -11.78
CA CYS A 143 -7.74 2.95 -10.70
C CYS A 143 -6.86 3.29 -9.49
N VAL A 144 -5.59 3.61 -9.70
CA VAL A 144 -4.66 4.04 -8.63
C VAL A 144 -5.24 5.25 -7.87
N VAL A 145 -5.65 6.31 -8.56
CA VAL A 145 -6.14 7.52 -7.89
C VAL A 145 -7.46 7.28 -7.17
N GLU A 146 -8.41 6.61 -7.82
CA GLU A 146 -9.73 6.34 -7.25
C GLU A 146 -9.65 5.41 -6.04
N PHE A 147 -8.79 4.39 -6.10
CA PHE A 147 -8.63 3.45 -4.99
C PHE A 147 -7.99 4.15 -3.81
N TRP A 148 -6.96 4.96 -4.06
CA TRP A 148 -6.31 5.73 -3.01
C TRP A 148 -7.30 6.68 -2.32
N ASN A 149 -8.13 7.40 -3.05
CA ASN A 149 -9.14 8.30 -2.48
C ASN A 149 -10.13 7.58 -1.54
N GLN A 150 -10.37 6.29 -1.75
CA GLN A 150 -11.27 5.49 -0.92
C GLN A 150 -10.57 4.90 0.31
N ILE A 151 -9.26 4.68 0.25
CA ILE A 151 -8.53 3.91 1.27
C ILE A 151 -7.47 4.69 2.03
N ARG A 152 -7.11 5.91 1.60
CA ARG A 152 -6.02 6.70 2.20
C ARG A 152 -6.16 6.86 3.71
N ASP A 153 -7.38 7.04 4.19
CA ASP A 153 -7.70 7.27 5.60
C ASP A 153 -7.88 5.97 6.39
N LEU A 154 -7.95 4.81 5.72
CA LEU A 154 -8.04 3.52 6.36
C LEU A 154 -6.72 3.15 7.05
N GLY A 155 -6.82 2.86 8.35
CA GLY A 155 -5.67 2.57 9.21
C GLY A 155 -5.01 3.81 9.83
N ARG A 156 -5.44 5.04 9.49
CA ARG A 156 -4.99 6.28 10.16
C ARG A 156 -5.56 6.43 11.57
N ASP A 157 -6.78 5.95 11.79
CA ASP A 157 -7.49 6.08 13.07
C ASP A 157 -7.21 4.93 14.06
N THR A 158 -6.40 3.94 13.66
CA THR A 158 -6.03 2.82 14.53
C THR A 158 -4.75 3.14 15.29
N ASP A 159 -4.88 3.89 16.38
CA ASP A 159 -3.99 3.70 17.52
C ASP A 159 -4.25 2.28 18.04
N PHE A 160 -3.46 1.30 17.60
CA PHE A 160 -3.36 0.03 18.31
C PHE A 160 -2.66 0.29 19.64
N GLN A 161 -3.36 0.95 20.57
CA GLN A 161 -2.98 0.85 21.97
C GLN A 161 -2.97 -0.64 22.28
N GLY A 162 -1.78 -1.17 22.55
CA GLY A 162 -1.46 -2.58 22.72
C GLY A 162 -2.11 -3.24 23.93
N ASN A 163 -3.32 -2.83 24.28
CA ASN A 163 -4.20 -3.54 25.17
C ASN A 163 -5.00 -4.53 24.31
N GLY A 164 -4.31 -5.54 23.76
CA GLY A 164 -5.00 -6.77 23.38
C GLY A 164 -5.74 -7.36 24.59
N CYS A 165 -6.34 -8.54 24.44
CA CYS A 165 -6.83 -9.34 25.57
C CYS A 165 -5.64 -9.78 26.46
N CYS A 166 -5.01 -8.84 27.15
CA CYS A 166 -4.06 -9.09 28.20
C CYS A 166 -4.87 -9.29 29.47
N VAL A 167 -4.65 -10.43 30.12
CA VAL A 167 -5.09 -10.63 31.50
C VAL A 167 -4.50 -9.49 32.31
N THR A 168 -5.35 -8.63 32.87
CA THR A 168 -4.89 -7.54 33.72
C THR A 168 -4.06 -8.12 34.88
N PRO A 169 -2.93 -7.50 35.25
CA PRO A 169 -2.23 -7.87 36.47
C PRO A 169 -3.22 -7.81 37.63
N GLY A 170 -3.50 -8.96 38.25
CA GLY A 170 -4.48 -9.10 39.33
C GLY A 170 -5.80 -9.81 38.99
N PHE A 171 -6.01 -10.27 37.74
CA PHE A 171 -7.17 -11.09 37.39
C PHE A 171 -7.28 -12.38 38.23
N LYS A 172 -6.14 -12.97 38.64
CA LYS A 172 -6.13 -14.14 39.53
C LYS A 172 -6.64 -13.81 40.94
N GLU A 173 -6.39 -12.61 41.45
CA GLU A 173 -6.91 -12.20 42.75
C GLU A 173 -8.42 -11.94 42.69
N ALA A 174 -8.92 -11.41 41.58
CA ALA A 174 -10.36 -11.20 41.36
C ALA A 174 -11.18 -12.50 41.27
N LEU A 175 -10.55 -13.62 40.85
CA LEU A 175 -11.18 -14.94 40.82
C LEU A 175 -11.21 -15.65 42.18
N GLN A 176 -10.48 -15.15 43.18
CA GLN A 176 -10.40 -15.74 44.52
C GLN A 176 -11.29 -15.01 45.55
N SER A 177 -11.99 -13.96 45.13
CA SER A 177 -12.88 -13.15 45.98
C SER A 177 -14.37 -13.49 45.84
N GLU A 178 -14.72 -14.65 45.25
CA GLU A 178 -16.08 -15.23 45.29
C GLU A 178 -16.20 -16.35 46.33
#